data_AF-A0A821MDH7-F1
#
_entry.id   AF-A0A821MDH7-F1
#
_cell.length_a   1.000
_cell.length_b   1.000
_cell.length_c   1.000
_cell.angle_alpha   90.00
_cell.angle_beta   90.00
_cell.angle_gamma   90.00
#
_symmetry.space_group_name_H-M   'P 1'
#
loop_
_entity.id
_entity.type
_entity.pdbx_description
1 polymer ?
#
loop_
_entity_poly.entity_id
_entity_poly.type
_entity_poly.pdbx_seq_one_letter_code
_entity_poly.pdbx_strand_id
1 'polypeptide(L)'
;MQRKLQKANIAVGQTDNSKLFFFIDAQEYQEKITNYMNKTNAYQEITSGICPLADSLHLVILLLDHLLQRNEITNEQYKQMYPNLKTLELAHIYFNLKVHKPEMSVRPIVASINAPARQISSFLDELLTP
;
A
#
# COMPACT_ATOMS: atom_id res chain seq x y z
N MET A 1 20.78 12.49 9.29
CA MET A 1 21.16 12.10 7.91
C MET A 1 20.10 12.51 6.89
N GLN A 2 18.81 12.21 7.10
CA GLN A 2 17.68 12.64 6.25
C GLN A 2 17.65 14.15 5.90
N ARG A 3 17.91 15.05 6.87
CA ARG A 3 17.95 16.51 6.63
C ARG A 3 19.05 17.00 5.66
N LYS A 4 20.16 16.26 5.49
CA LYS A 4 21.23 16.64 4.54
C LYS A 4 20.92 16.19 3.12
N LEU A 5 20.15 15.11 2.95
CA LEU A 5 19.76 14.55 1.66
C LEU A 5 18.67 15.37 0.96
N GLN A 6 17.73 15.95 1.72
CA GLN A 6 16.75 16.92 1.18
C GLN A 6 17.40 18.16 0.55
N LYS A 7 18.58 18.59 1.02
CA LYS A 7 19.31 19.71 0.42
C LYS A 7 20.02 19.36 -0.89
N ALA A 8 20.19 18.07 -1.19
CA ALA A 8 20.95 17.60 -2.34
C ALA A 8 20.07 17.09 -3.49
N ASN A 9 18.73 17.17 -3.39
CA ASN A 9 17.78 16.57 -4.34
C ASN A 9 18.03 15.08 -4.62
N ILE A 10 18.44 14.32 -3.60
CA ILE A 10 18.72 12.89 -3.73
C ILE A 10 17.55 12.09 -3.15
N ALA A 11 16.94 11.23 -3.95
CA ALA A 11 16.03 10.18 -3.49
C ALA A 11 16.83 8.97 -2.99
N VAL A 12 16.41 8.45 -1.83
CA VAL A 12 17.02 7.28 -1.20
C VAL A 12 15.94 6.25 -0.96
N GLY A 13 16.19 5.02 -1.39
CA GLY A 13 15.26 3.91 -1.19
C GLY A 13 15.98 2.58 -1.13
N GLN A 14 15.23 1.53 -0.82
CA GLN A 14 15.73 0.17 -0.81
C GLN A 14 15.52 -0.48 -2.18
N THR A 15 16.48 -1.28 -2.64
CA THR A 15 16.32 -2.03 -3.88
C THR A 15 15.39 -3.22 -3.69
N ASP A 16 14.74 -3.60 -4.78
CA ASP A 16 13.63 -4.55 -4.81
C ASP A 16 13.97 -5.96 -4.28
N ASN A 17 15.21 -6.43 -4.47
CA ASN A 17 15.63 -7.81 -4.16
C ASN A 17 16.95 -7.92 -3.38
N SER A 18 17.57 -6.82 -3.01
CA SER A 18 18.84 -6.80 -2.29
C SER A 18 18.69 -5.81 -1.16
N LYS A 19 19.21 -6.07 0.04
CA LYS A 19 19.13 -5.11 1.16
C LYS A 19 20.06 -3.90 0.94
N LEU A 20 20.21 -3.47 -0.32
CA LEU A 20 21.03 -2.37 -0.78
C LEU A 20 20.18 -1.11 -0.81
N PHE A 21 20.83 0.01 -0.56
CA PHE A 21 20.24 1.32 -0.74
C PHE A 21 20.70 1.90 -2.07
N PHE A 22 19.78 2.53 -2.78
CA PHE A 22 20.12 3.33 -3.95
C PHE A 22 20.11 4.82 -3.59
N PHE A 23 20.96 5.56 -4.27
CA PHE A 23 20.97 7.02 -4.30
C PHE A 23 20.77 7.43 -5.74
N ILE A 24 19.70 8.16 -6.01
CA ILE A 24 19.36 8.63 -7.35
C ILE A 24 18.92 10.08 -7.23
N ASP A 25 19.10 10.84 -8.30
CA ASP A 25 18.50 12.17 -8.37
C ASP A 25 16.96 12.07 -8.24
N ALA A 26 16.38 12.97 -7.45
CA ALA A 26 14.95 12.95 -7.17
C ALA A 26 14.10 13.21 -8.42
N GLN A 27 14.59 14.03 -9.35
CA GLN A 27 13.92 14.27 -10.63
C GLN A 27 13.99 13.02 -11.51
N GLU A 28 15.16 12.38 -11.62
CA GLU A 28 15.30 11.13 -12.38
C GLU A 28 14.37 10.03 -11.83
N TYR A 29 14.26 9.92 -10.50
CA TYR A 29 13.33 9.00 -9.86
C TYR A 29 11.86 9.32 -10.21
N GLN A 30 11.47 10.59 -10.16
CA GLN A 30 10.12 11.03 -10.50
C GLN A 30 9.77 10.78 -11.98
N GLU A 31 10.73 11.01 -12.88
CA GLU A 31 10.58 10.73 -14.31
C GLU A 31 10.36 9.24 -14.57
N LYS A 32 11.13 8.36 -13.90
CA LYS A 32 10.95 6.90 -13.99
C LYS A 32 9.57 6.45 -13.50
N ILE A 33 9.08 7.03 -12.40
CA ILE A 33 7.72 6.76 -11.90
C ILE A 33 6.68 7.23 -12.91
N THR A 34 6.79 8.47 -13.40
CA THR A 34 5.85 9.05 -14.36
C THR A 34 5.79 8.22 -15.65
N ASN A 35 6.95 7.80 -16.16
CA ASN A 35 7.03 6.92 -17.32
C ASN A 35 6.36 5.56 -17.07
N TYR A 36 6.53 4.98 -15.87
CA TYR A 36 5.85 3.73 -15.52
C TYR A 36 4.33 3.90 -15.46
N MET A 37 3.85 4.96 -14.81
CA MET A 37 2.43 5.27 -14.67
C MET A 37 1.78 5.49 -16.05
N ASN A 38 2.41 6.29 -16.91
CA ASN A 38 1.93 6.57 -18.27
C ASN A 38 1.93 5.32 -19.16
N LYS A 39 2.95 4.46 -19.05
CA LYS A 39 3.06 3.26 -19.87
C LYS A 39 2.05 2.18 -19.47
N THR A 40 1.77 2.04 -18.18
CA THR A 40 0.92 0.95 -17.67
C THR A 40 -0.54 1.35 -17.53
N ASN A 41 -0.82 2.63 -17.30
CA ASN A 41 -2.15 3.15 -16.97
C ASN A 41 -2.85 2.35 -15.87
N ALA A 42 -2.08 1.74 -14.96
CA ALA A 42 -2.58 0.81 -13.94
C ALA A 42 -3.07 1.52 -12.68
N TYR A 43 -2.67 2.77 -12.48
CA TYR A 43 -2.95 3.54 -11.29
C TYR A 43 -3.34 4.97 -11.69
N GLN A 44 -4.28 5.55 -10.94
CA GLN A 44 -4.71 6.92 -11.14
C GLN A 44 -4.57 7.68 -9.82
N GLU A 45 -4.09 8.92 -9.91
CA GLU A 45 -4.06 9.81 -8.77
C GLU A 45 -5.49 10.24 -8.39
N ILE A 46 -5.76 10.29 -7.09
CA ILE A 46 -7.04 10.79 -6.58
C ILE A 46 -7.00 12.33 -6.64
N THR A 47 -7.66 12.91 -7.65
CA THR A 47 -7.67 14.35 -7.89
C THR A 47 -8.80 15.09 -7.18
N SER A 48 -9.76 14.38 -6.59
CA SER A 48 -10.94 14.96 -5.94
C SER A 48 -10.62 15.70 -4.63
N GLY A 49 -9.43 15.47 -4.05
CA GLY A 49 -9.07 15.96 -2.72
C GLY A 49 -9.84 15.28 -1.56
N ILE A 50 -10.71 14.31 -1.86
CA ILE A 50 -11.48 13.56 -0.88
C ILE A 50 -10.74 12.25 -0.59
N CYS A 51 -10.36 12.03 0.67
CA CYS A 51 -9.72 10.80 1.10
C CYS A 51 -10.74 9.65 1.16
N PRO A 52 -10.59 8.57 0.38
CA PRO A 52 -11.56 7.46 0.33
C PRO A 52 -11.47 6.52 1.54
N LEU A 53 -10.64 6.85 2.54
CA LEU A 53 -10.42 5.99 3.70
C LEU A 53 -11.69 5.78 4.51
N ALA A 54 -12.48 6.83 4.72
CA ALA A 54 -13.73 6.77 5.47
C ALA A 54 -14.75 5.86 4.77
N ASP A 55 -14.91 6.02 3.46
CA ASP A 55 -15.81 5.20 2.66
C ASP A 55 -15.37 3.73 2.65
N SER A 56 -14.08 3.48 2.48
CA SER A 56 -13.51 2.12 2.51
C SER A 56 -13.72 1.45 3.87
N LEU A 57 -13.53 2.20 4.97
CA LEU A 57 -13.79 1.72 6.32
C LEU A 57 -15.28 1.39 6.49
N HIS A 58 -16.16 2.28 6.06
CA HIS A 58 -17.60 2.10 6.15
C HIS A 58 -18.06 0.83 5.42
N LEU A 59 -17.57 0.60 4.20
CA LEU A 59 -17.89 -0.60 3.42
C LEU A 59 -17.43 -1.88 4.10
N VAL A 60 -16.24 -1.88 4.70
CA VAL A 60 -15.72 -3.05 5.45
C VAL A 60 -16.59 -3.34 6.68
N ILE A 61 -16.94 -2.31 7.46
CA ILE A 61 -17.81 -2.49 8.63
C ILE A 61 -19.19 -3.01 8.22
N LEU A 62 -19.78 -2.42 7.18
CA LEU A 62 -21.08 -2.83 6.66
C LEU A 62 -21.10 -4.30 6.23
N LEU A 63 -20.03 -4.77 5.57
CA LEU A 63 -19.85 -6.17 5.21
C LEU A 63 -19.83 -7.05 6.47
N LEU A 64 -18.99 -6.73 7.45
CA LEU A 64 -18.87 -7.54 8.68
C LEU A 64 -20.17 -7.57 9.48
N ASP A 65 -20.87 -6.44 9.58
CA ASP A 65 -22.15 -6.33 10.27
C ASP A 65 -23.21 -7.22 9.58
N HIS A 66 -23.27 -7.19 8.24
CA HIS A 66 -24.18 -8.03 7.47
C HIS A 66 -23.90 -9.53 7.68
N LEU A 67 -22.62 -9.94 7.66
CA LEU A 67 -22.23 -11.33 7.91
C LEU A 67 -22.60 -11.78 9.33
N LEU A 68 -22.40 -10.91 10.33
CA LEU A 68 -22.74 -11.21 11.72
C LEU A 68 -24.25 -11.32 11.93
N GLN A 69 -25.04 -10.40 11.36
CA GLN A 69 -26.51 -10.42 11.45
C GLN A 69 -27.12 -11.69 10.84
N ARG A 70 -26.47 -12.27 9.83
CA ARG A 70 -26.89 -13.51 9.17
C ARG A 70 -26.36 -14.77 9.85
N ASN A 71 -25.62 -14.63 10.95
CA ASN A 71 -24.92 -15.71 11.64
C ASN A 71 -23.95 -16.49 10.73
N GLU A 72 -23.39 -15.83 9.71
CA GLU A 72 -22.39 -16.43 8.81
C GLU A 72 -20.98 -16.40 9.42
N ILE A 73 -20.79 -15.54 10.43
CA ILE A 73 -19.58 -15.44 11.26
C ILE A 73 -19.94 -15.36 12.74
N THR A 74 -19.03 -15.79 13.60
CA THR A 74 -19.18 -15.64 15.06
C THR A 74 -18.77 -14.25 15.53
N ASN A 75 -19.17 -13.86 16.75
CA ASN A 75 -18.70 -12.63 17.39
C ASN A 75 -17.16 -12.58 17.55
N GLU A 76 -16.51 -13.74 17.70
CA GLU A 76 -15.06 -13.83 17.82
C GLU A 76 -14.38 -13.56 16.47
N GLN A 77 -14.88 -14.18 15.39
CA GLN A 77 -14.42 -13.94 14.03
C GLN A 77 -14.65 -12.48 13.61
N TYR A 78 -15.80 -11.89 13.98
CA TYR A 78 -16.06 -10.47 13.78
C TYR A 78 -14.97 -9.59 14.43
N LYS A 79 -14.65 -9.84 15.71
CA LYS A 79 -13.61 -9.08 16.42
C LYS A 79 -12.22 -9.26 15.83
N GLN A 80 -11.89 -10.45 15.34
CA GLN A 80 -10.62 -10.72 14.68
C GLN A 80 -10.50 -9.94 13.36
N MET A 81 -11.57 -9.90 12.58
CA MET A 81 -11.63 -9.22 11.28
C MET A 81 -11.88 -7.72 11.36
N TYR A 82 -12.32 -7.20 12.51
CA TYR A 82 -12.65 -5.79 12.67
C TYR A 82 -11.42 -4.90 12.46
N PRO A 83 -11.51 -3.79 11.69
CA PRO A 83 -10.36 -2.93 11.41
C PRO A 83 -9.76 -2.29 12.66
N ASN A 84 -8.42 -2.21 12.73
CA ASN A 84 -7.73 -1.51 13.82
C ASN A 84 -7.76 0.00 13.59
N LEU A 85 -8.69 0.69 14.26
CA LEU A 85 -8.88 2.14 14.13
C LEU A 85 -7.68 2.99 14.56
N LYS A 86 -6.74 2.45 15.35
CA LYS A 86 -5.58 3.22 15.84
C LYS A 86 -4.45 3.32 14.81
N THR A 87 -4.32 2.32 13.95
CA THR A 87 -3.26 2.26 12.93
C THR A 87 -3.79 2.49 11.53
N LEU A 88 -5.12 2.59 11.37
CA LEU A 88 -5.82 2.68 10.09
C LEU A 88 -5.24 3.76 9.17
N GLU A 89 -4.90 3.37 7.95
CA GLU A 89 -4.41 4.29 6.93
C GLU A 89 -4.89 3.87 5.53
N LEU A 90 -4.85 4.81 4.58
CA LEU A 90 -5.12 4.48 3.19
C LEU A 90 -3.95 3.71 2.59
N ALA A 91 -4.23 2.69 1.78
CA ALA A 91 -3.18 2.00 1.04
C ALA A 91 -2.39 3.01 0.19
N HIS A 92 -1.07 3.00 0.32
CA HIS A 92 -0.20 3.93 -0.39
C HIS A 92 0.67 3.18 -1.38
N ILE A 93 0.94 3.82 -2.51
CA ILE A 93 1.83 3.31 -3.54
C ILE A 93 3.22 3.93 -3.38
N TYR A 94 4.25 3.10 -3.46
CA TYR A 94 5.63 3.53 -3.60
C TYR A 94 6.35 2.66 -4.62
N PHE A 95 7.56 3.05 -5.01
CA PHE A 95 8.28 2.41 -6.10
C PHE A 95 9.68 1.98 -5.66
N ASN A 96 10.02 0.73 -5.93
CA ASN A 96 11.38 0.21 -5.72
C ASN A 96 12.14 0.16 -7.04
N LEU A 97 13.43 0.48 -7.05
CA LEU A 97 14.26 0.33 -8.23
C LEU A 97 14.70 -1.12 -8.45
N LYS A 98 14.55 -1.59 -9.69
CA LYS A 98 15.12 -2.85 -10.18
C LYS A 98 16.51 -2.61 -10.76
N VAL A 99 17.48 -2.44 -9.87
CA VAL A 99 18.89 -2.15 -10.21
C VAL A 99 19.57 -3.19 -11.12
N HIS A 100 19.02 -4.41 -11.20
CA HIS A 100 19.53 -5.48 -12.04
C HIS A 100 18.97 -5.46 -13.49
N LYS A 101 18.11 -4.49 -13.83
CA LYS A 101 17.55 -4.35 -15.19
C LYS A 101 18.30 -3.24 -15.94
N PRO A 102 18.57 -3.41 -17.25
CA PRO A 102 19.38 -2.47 -18.04
C PRO A 102 18.90 -1.01 -18.01
N GLU A 103 17.60 -0.78 -17.84
CA GLU A 103 16.99 0.55 -17.79
C GLU A 103 16.72 1.08 -16.36
N MET A 104 17.11 0.32 -15.33
CA MET A 104 16.77 0.60 -13.93
C MET A 104 15.27 0.88 -13.76
N SER A 105 14.43 0.00 -14.29
CA SER A 105 12.97 0.10 -14.19
C SER A 105 12.48 0.10 -12.73
N VAL A 106 11.29 0.65 -12.49
CA VAL A 106 10.63 0.65 -11.16
C VAL A 106 9.70 -0.56 -10.98
N ARG A 107 9.52 -1.01 -9.74
CA ARG A 107 8.43 -1.91 -9.31
C ARG A 107 7.46 -1.09 -8.45
N PRO A 108 6.18 -0.96 -8.82
CA PRO A 108 5.18 -0.41 -7.90
C PRO A 108 4.95 -1.40 -6.77
N ILE A 109 4.84 -0.89 -5.55
CA ILE A 109 4.43 -1.62 -4.37
C ILE A 109 3.24 -0.87 -3.77
N VAL A 110 2.13 -1.58 -3.59
CA VAL A 110 0.97 -1.07 -2.86
C VAL A 110 1.06 -1.59 -1.43
N ALA A 111 1.37 -0.71 -0.49
CA ALA A 111 1.36 -1.03 0.93
C ALA A 111 -0.06 -0.84 1.48
N SER A 112 -0.67 -1.95 1.88
CA SER A 112 -2.02 -2.00 2.48
C SER A 112 -2.00 -2.61 3.88
N ILE A 113 -0.85 -2.53 4.58
CA ILE A 113 -0.67 -3.18 5.89
C ILE A 113 -1.60 -2.63 6.97
N ASN A 114 -2.02 -1.37 6.87
CA ASN A 114 -3.02 -0.79 7.77
C ASN A 114 -4.33 -0.42 7.06
N ALA A 115 -4.57 -0.96 5.87
CA ALA A 115 -5.80 -0.70 5.13
C ALA A 115 -7.01 -1.33 5.86
N PRO A 116 -8.23 -0.78 5.69
CA PRO A 116 -9.43 -1.28 6.36
C PRO A 116 -9.66 -2.79 6.24
N ALA A 117 -9.38 -3.37 5.07
CA ALA A 117 -9.60 -4.80 4.81
C ALA A 117 -8.45 -5.73 5.27
N ARG A 118 -7.37 -5.20 5.89
CA ARG A 118 -6.19 -5.98 6.25
C ARG A 118 -6.50 -7.17 7.16
N GLN A 119 -7.36 -6.95 8.16
CA GLN A 119 -7.69 -7.95 9.17
C GLN A 119 -8.52 -9.10 8.58
N ILE A 120 -9.43 -8.78 7.65
CA ILE A 120 -10.14 -9.79 6.85
C ILE A 120 -9.14 -10.64 6.06
N SER A 121 -8.19 -10.00 5.37
CA SER A 121 -7.17 -10.73 4.62
C SER A 121 -6.31 -11.63 5.53
N SER A 122 -5.97 -11.18 6.74
CA SER A 122 -5.21 -12.00 7.71
C SER A 122 -5.99 -13.23 8.14
N PHE A 123 -7.26 -13.02 8.49
CA PHE A 123 -8.15 -14.08 8.92
C PHE A 123 -8.34 -15.13 7.84
N LEU A 124 -8.54 -14.71 6.58
CA LEU A 124 -8.67 -15.63 5.45
C LEU A 124 -7.36 -16.39 5.18
N ASP A 125 -6.21 -15.73 5.29
CA ASP A 125 -4.90 -16.37 5.14
C ASP A 125 -4.68 -17.46 6.20
N GLU A 126 -4.98 -17.15 7.47
CA GLU A 126 -4.93 -18.12 8.57
C GLU A 126 -5.90 -19.28 8.37
N LEU A 127 -7.09 -19.02 7.81
CA LEU A 127 -8.10 -20.04 7.55
C LEU A 127 -7.72 -20.98 6.38
N LEU A 128 -7.06 -20.44 5.35
CA LEU A 128 -6.71 -21.16 4.12
C LEU A 128 -5.33 -21.81 4.18
N THR A 129 -4.49 -21.41 5.14
CA THR A 129 -3.18 -22.03 5.35
C THR A 129 -3.35 -23.44 5.94
N PRO A 130 -2.84 -24.50 5.27
CA PRO A 130 -2.97 -25.89 5.71
C PRO A 130 -2.33 -26.22 7.06
#